data_AF-A0A2Z7CF68-F1
#
_entry.id   AF-A0A2Z7CF68-F1
#
_cell.length_a   1.000
_cell.length_b   1.000
_cell.length_c   1.000
_cell.angle_alpha   90.00
_cell.angle_beta   90.00
_cell.angle_gamma   90.00
#
_symmetry.space_group_name_H-M   'P 1'
#
loop_
_entity.id
_entity.type
_entity.pdbx_description
1 polymer ?
#
loop_
_entity_poly.entity_id
_entity_poly.type
_entity_poly.pdbx_seq_one_letter_code
_entity_poly.pdbx_strand_id
1 'polypeptide(L)'
;MKILKINIAFATSDGAPEYLEKRRHEYSNEEKKKANLDNVARDILYKTLDKNMFSKIKTCVTAKEIWEKLIQICEGNDETKENKLTVAQQKYESIKMREGETMAEFDERFSAVVIELTSLGKEYSNRELALKVMRALPREWDVKTMAMRESKDLNKV
;
A
#
# COMPACT_ATOMS: atom_id res chain seq x y z
N MET A 1 18.67 3.88 -18.56
CA MET A 1 19.63 3.59 -17.47
C MET A 1 20.73 4.66 -17.44
N LYS A 2 21.02 5.28 -16.29
CA LYS A 2 22.16 6.20 -16.15
C LYS A 2 23.42 5.43 -15.76
N ILE A 3 24.52 5.68 -16.47
CA ILE A 3 25.82 5.08 -16.18
C ILE A 3 26.74 6.20 -15.75
N LEU A 4 27.35 6.09 -14.57
CA LEU A 4 28.11 7.18 -13.96
C LEU A 4 29.62 6.93 -14.03
N LYS A 5 30.40 8.00 -14.07
CA LYS A 5 31.85 8.04 -13.89
C LYS A 5 32.22 9.07 -12.82
N ILE A 6 33.37 8.89 -12.19
CA ILE A 6 33.89 9.85 -11.21
C ILE A 6 34.21 11.17 -11.92
N ASN A 7 33.81 12.28 -11.30
CA ASN A 7 34.15 13.63 -11.74
C ASN A 7 35.58 13.98 -11.29
N ILE A 8 36.56 13.72 -12.15
CA ILE A 8 37.98 14.01 -11.85
C ILE A 8 38.31 15.51 -11.84
N ALA A 9 37.41 16.39 -12.31
CA ALA A 9 37.63 17.83 -12.35
C ALA A 9 37.41 18.53 -11.00
N PHE A 10 36.70 17.89 -10.06
CA PHE A 10 36.35 18.44 -8.75
C PHE A 10 37.05 17.73 -7.59
N ALA A 11 37.98 16.82 -7.88
CA ALA A 11 38.74 16.08 -6.87
C ALA A 11 39.85 16.97 -6.26
N THR A 12 39.45 18.00 -5.51
CA THR A 12 40.32 18.73 -4.57
C THR A 12 39.97 18.33 -3.14
N SER A 13 41.02 18.04 -2.36
CA SER A 13 41.09 17.57 -0.97
C SER A 13 39.80 17.63 -0.13
N ASP A 14 39.43 16.46 0.43
CA ASP A 14 38.52 16.23 1.56
C ASP A 14 37.00 16.16 1.30
N GLY A 15 36.57 16.18 0.03
CA GLY A 15 35.17 15.99 -0.37
C GLY A 15 34.81 14.58 -0.85
N ALA A 16 33.58 14.13 -0.60
CA ALA A 16 33.05 12.87 -1.14
C ALA A 16 33.12 12.86 -2.69
N PRO A 17 33.33 11.69 -3.32
CA PRO A 17 33.43 11.61 -4.78
C PRO A 17 32.16 12.09 -5.46
N GLU A 18 32.29 13.06 -6.36
CA GLU A 18 31.19 13.51 -7.22
C GLU A 18 31.12 12.62 -8.48
N TYR A 19 29.90 12.29 -8.93
CA TYR A 19 29.66 11.39 -10.05
C TYR A 19 28.94 12.11 -11.19
N LEU A 20 29.44 11.98 -12.42
CA LEU A 20 28.85 12.51 -13.65
C LEU A 20 28.34 11.39 -14.56
N GLU A 21 27.30 11.67 -15.34
CA GLU A 21 26.79 10.71 -16.32
C GLU A 21 27.78 10.54 -17.49
N LYS A 22 28.13 9.28 -17.79
CA LYS A 22 28.94 8.89 -18.94
C LYS A 22 28.19 9.19 -20.22
N ARG A 23 28.90 9.69 -21.24
CA ARG A 23 28.36 9.76 -22.60
C ARG A 23 28.32 8.36 -23.22
N ARG A 24 27.37 8.12 -24.14
CA ARG A 24 27.21 6.81 -24.80
C ARG A 24 28.47 6.25 -25.48
N HIS A 25 29.37 7.11 -25.97
CA HIS A 25 30.62 6.67 -26.60
C HIS A 25 31.67 6.19 -25.58
N GLU A 26 31.53 6.55 -24.30
CA GLU A 26 32.43 6.17 -23.21
C GLU A 26 32.03 4.84 -22.55
N TYR A 27 30.96 4.20 -23.05
CA TYR A 27 30.44 2.97 -22.48
C TYR A 27 31.35 1.79 -22.83
N SER A 28 31.63 0.95 -21.84
CA SER A 28 32.20 -0.38 -22.07
C SER A 28 31.22 -1.26 -22.87
N ASN A 29 31.69 -2.41 -23.37
CA ASN A 29 30.83 -3.35 -24.08
C ASN A 29 29.71 -3.90 -23.17
N GLU A 30 30.01 -4.14 -21.90
CA GLU A 30 29.07 -4.57 -20.87
C GLU A 30 28.03 -3.50 -20.59
N GLU A 31 28.47 -2.24 -20.49
CA GLU A 31 27.61 -1.07 -20.27
C GLU A 31 26.64 -0.86 -21.45
N LYS A 32 27.14 -1.01 -22.70
CA LYS A 32 26.31 -0.99 -23.91
C LYS A 32 25.29 -2.11 -23.90
N LYS A 33 25.69 -3.33 -23.56
CA LYS A 33 24.79 -4.49 -23.47
C LYS A 33 23.67 -4.24 -22.45
N LYS A 34 24.02 -3.73 -21.26
CA LYS A 34 23.06 -3.42 -20.20
C LYS A 34 22.09 -2.29 -20.60
N ALA A 35 22.60 -1.23 -21.23
CA ALA A 35 21.76 -0.15 -21.75
C ALA A 35 20.80 -0.65 -22.84
N ASN A 36 21.26 -1.56 -23.72
CA ASN A 36 20.41 -2.17 -24.72
C ASN A 36 19.28 -3.02 -24.10
N LEU A 37 19.60 -3.82 -23.08
CA LEU A 37 18.58 -4.61 -22.36
C LEU A 37 17.54 -3.71 -21.66
N ASP A 38 17.98 -2.60 -21.04
CA ASP A 38 17.05 -1.61 -20.46
C ASP A 38 16.13 -1.01 -21.53
N ASN A 39 16.64 -0.69 -22.72
CA ASN A 39 15.83 -0.20 -23.83
C ASN A 39 14.82 -1.23 -24.34
N VAL A 40 15.22 -2.49 -24.48
CA VAL A 40 14.31 -3.58 -24.88
C VAL A 40 13.20 -3.78 -23.85
N ALA A 41 13.55 -3.80 -22.56
CA ALA A 41 12.57 -3.92 -21.49
C ALA A 41 11.59 -2.73 -21.47
N ARG A 42 12.08 -1.50 -21.69
CA ARG A 42 11.23 -0.30 -21.81
C ARG A 42 10.25 -0.42 -22.98
N ASP A 43 10.72 -0.85 -24.15
CA ASP A 43 9.87 -1.00 -25.34
C ASP A 43 8.75 -2.03 -25.11
N ILE A 44 9.08 -3.18 -24.50
CA ILE A 44 8.09 -4.19 -24.12
C ILE A 44 7.07 -3.60 -23.15
N LEU A 45 7.54 -2.92 -22.09
CA LEU A 45 6.66 -2.29 -21.10
C LEU A 45 5.77 -1.21 -21.72
N TYR A 46 6.24 -0.44 -22.70
CA TYR A 46 5.39 0.57 -23.33
C TYR A 46 4.33 -0.03 -24.26
N LYS A 47 4.66 -1.12 -24.96
CA LYS A 47 3.73 -1.79 -25.89
C LYS A 47 2.55 -2.46 -25.19
N THR A 48 2.68 -2.84 -23.93
CA THR A 48 1.63 -3.52 -23.17
C THR A 48 0.64 -2.56 -22.49
N LEU A 49 0.88 -1.25 -22.55
CA LEU A 49 0.13 -0.26 -21.78
C LEU A 49 -0.88 0.51 -22.63
N ASP A 50 -2.02 0.80 -22.03
CA ASP A 50 -2.99 1.73 -22.61
C ASP A 50 -2.51 3.19 -22.53
N LYS A 51 -3.20 4.09 -23.25
CA LYS A 51 -2.87 5.52 -23.32
C LYS A 51 -2.92 6.22 -21.95
N ASN A 52 -3.81 5.78 -21.06
CA ASN A 52 -3.97 6.38 -19.73
C ASN A 52 -2.76 6.03 -18.85
N MET A 53 -2.37 4.76 -18.82
CA MET A 53 -1.24 4.27 -18.05
C MET A 53 0.08 4.84 -18.57
N PHE A 54 0.25 4.89 -19.90
CA PHE A 54 1.43 5.49 -20.53
C PHE A 54 1.65 6.95 -20.11
N SER A 55 0.58 7.75 -20.03
CA SER A 55 0.66 9.17 -19.65
C SER A 55 1.26 9.39 -18.25
N LYS A 56 1.10 8.41 -17.34
CA LYS A 56 1.55 8.44 -15.94
C LYS A 56 3.01 8.02 -15.76
N ILE A 57 3.57 7.26 -16.70
CA ILE A 57 4.94 6.71 -16.62
C ILE A 57 5.90 7.32 -17.66
N LYS A 58 5.43 8.23 -18.52
CA LYS A 58 6.21 8.81 -19.62
C LYS A 58 7.50 9.53 -19.16
N THR A 59 7.57 9.95 -17.90
CA THR A 59 8.73 10.63 -17.32
C THR A 59 9.80 9.67 -16.79
N CYS A 60 9.50 8.36 -16.71
CA CYS A 60 10.44 7.35 -16.23
C CYS A 60 11.53 7.08 -17.28
N VAL A 61 12.79 7.04 -16.83
CA VAL A 61 14.00 6.98 -17.67
C VAL A 61 14.57 5.57 -17.76
N THR A 62 14.22 4.67 -16.85
CA THR A 62 14.68 3.26 -16.84
C THR A 62 13.52 2.28 -16.87
N ALA A 63 13.76 1.04 -17.33
CA ALA A 63 12.76 -0.02 -17.26
C ALA A 63 12.35 -0.29 -15.80
N LYS A 64 13.32 -0.22 -14.89
CA LYS A 64 13.11 -0.35 -13.44
C LYS A 64 12.14 0.71 -12.92
N GLU A 65 12.38 1.98 -13.22
CA GLU A 65 11.50 3.08 -12.78
C GLU A 65 10.07 2.92 -13.34
N ILE A 66 9.94 2.50 -14.61
CA ILE A 66 8.62 2.21 -15.19
C ILE A 66 7.94 1.09 -14.40
N TRP A 67 8.64 -0.02 -14.16
CA TRP A 67 8.10 -1.17 -13.45
C TRP A 67 7.67 -0.81 -12.02
N GLU A 68 8.50 -0.10 -11.27
CA GLU A 68 8.18 0.38 -9.92
C GLU A 68 6.97 1.32 -9.94
N LYS A 69 6.88 2.21 -10.94
CA LYS A 69 5.73 3.11 -11.10
C LYS A 69 4.44 2.34 -11.45
N LEU A 70 4.54 1.30 -12.26
CA LEU A 70 3.40 0.44 -12.60
C LEU A 70 2.90 -0.31 -11.37
N ILE A 71 3.81 -0.87 -10.55
CA ILE A 71 3.45 -1.45 -9.25
C ILE A 71 2.71 -0.42 -8.40
N GLN A 72 3.24 0.80 -8.29
CA GLN A 72 2.61 1.89 -7.53
C GLN A 72 1.22 2.26 -8.06
N ILE A 73 0.99 2.22 -9.38
CA ILE A 73 -0.32 2.56 -9.96
C ILE A 73 -1.33 1.43 -9.78
N CYS A 74 -0.89 0.18 -9.95
CA CYS A 74 -1.76 -1.00 -9.86
C CYS A 74 -2.09 -1.37 -8.41
N GLU A 75 -1.11 -1.32 -7.50
CA GLU A 75 -1.30 -1.67 -6.09
C GLU A 75 -1.65 -0.46 -5.20
N GLY A 76 -1.43 0.76 -5.71
CA GLY A 76 -1.39 1.99 -4.91
C GLY A 76 0.02 2.26 -4.36
N ASN A 77 0.30 3.52 -4.02
CA ASN A 77 1.48 3.85 -3.21
C ASN A 77 1.25 3.46 -1.75
N ASP A 78 2.30 3.29 -0.96
CA ASP A 78 2.18 2.99 0.47
C ASP A 78 1.25 3.99 1.18
N GLU A 79 1.28 5.26 0.77
CA GLU A 79 0.34 6.30 1.22
C GLU A 79 -1.13 5.99 0.88
N THR A 80 -1.45 5.39 -0.27
CA THR A 80 -2.81 4.94 -0.63
C THR A 80 -3.21 3.73 0.20
N LYS A 81 -2.28 2.80 0.49
CA LYS A 81 -2.52 1.65 1.37
C LYS A 81 -2.75 2.11 2.82
N GLU A 82 -1.92 3.02 3.34
CA GLU A 82 -2.06 3.66 4.65
C GLU A 82 -3.34 4.50 4.76
N ASN A 83 -3.71 5.25 3.70
CA ASN A 83 -4.97 5.99 3.67
C ASN A 83 -6.18 5.04 3.68
N LYS A 84 -6.13 3.94 2.93
CA LYS A 84 -7.19 2.91 2.96
C LYS A 84 -7.30 2.28 4.36
N LEU A 85 -6.17 1.96 4.98
CA LEU A 85 -6.13 1.42 6.34
C LEU A 85 -6.70 2.42 7.35
N THR A 86 -6.29 3.69 7.27
CA THR A 86 -6.79 4.76 8.14
C THR A 86 -8.30 4.93 8.00
N VAL A 87 -8.81 4.96 6.76
CA VAL A 87 -10.25 5.07 6.50
C VAL A 87 -11.01 3.85 7.02
N ALA A 88 -10.52 2.64 6.79
CA ALA A 88 -11.13 1.41 7.29
C ALA A 88 -11.13 1.36 8.83
N GLN A 89 -10.05 1.81 9.47
CA GLN A 89 -9.97 1.94 10.92
C GLN A 89 -10.97 2.97 11.46
N GLN A 90 -11.13 4.12 10.79
CA GLN A 90 -12.13 5.11 11.17
C GLN A 90 -13.56 4.56 11.05
N LYS A 91 -13.86 3.80 9.99
CA LYS A 91 -15.16 3.10 9.85
C LYS A 91 -15.37 2.12 10.99
N TYR A 92 -14.35 1.29 11.30
CA TYR A 92 -14.41 0.36 12.41
C TYR A 92 -14.64 1.09 13.73
N GLU A 93 -13.90 2.17 13.99
CA GLU A 93 -14.02 2.87 15.27
C GLU A 93 -15.37 3.58 15.45
N SER A 94 -15.90 4.15 14.37
CA SER A 94 -17.19 4.85 14.37
C SER A 94 -18.41 3.92 14.22
N ILE A 95 -18.22 2.62 13.98
CA ILE A 95 -19.34 1.72 13.72
C ILE A 95 -20.26 1.63 14.94
N LYS A 96 -21.55 1.86 14.67
CA LYS A 96 -22.65 1.66 15.61
C LYS A 96 -23.83 1.03 14.88
N MET A 97 -24.67 0.34 15.63
CA MET A 97 -25.96 -0.10 15.16
C MET A 97 -26.84 1.13 14.95
N ARG A 98 -27.47 1.22 13.79
CA ARG A 98 -28.33 2.36 13.42
C ARG A 98 -29.72 2.17 13.99
N GLU A 99 -30.47 3.26 14.12
CA GLU A 99 -31.87 3.18 14.52
C GLU A 99 -32.69 2.44 13.44
N GLY A 100 -33.50 1.47 13.84
CA GLY A 100 -34.30 0.65 12.92
C GLY A 100 -33.52 -0.43 12.17
N GLU A 101 -32.21 -0.53 12.36
CA GLU A 101 -31.39 -1.60 11.78
C GLU A 101 -31.58 -2.91 12.54
N THR A 102 -31.63 -4.03 11.82
CA THR A 102 -31.66 -5.36 12.42
C THR A 102 -30.26 -5.83 12.82
N MET A 103 -30.16 -6.78 13.76
CA MET A 103 -28.86 -7.34 14.15
C MET A 103 -28.11 -7.97 12.96
N ALA A 104 -28.83 -8.61 12.03
CA ALA A 104 -28.22 -9.23 10.87
C ALA A 104 -27.61 -8.20 9.91
N GLU A 105 -28.31 -7.09 9.65
CA GLU A 105 -27.78 -5.99 8.83
C GLU A 105 -26.58 -5.32 9.49
N PHE A 106 -26.62 -5.14 10.81
CA PHE A 106 -25.47 -4.64 11.56
C PHE A 106 -24.26 -5.59 11.46
N ASP A 107 -24.47 -6.89 11.66
CA ASP A 107 -23.43 -7.92 11.59
C ASP A 107 -22.79 -7.99 10.20
N GLU A 108 -23.59 -7.90 9.14
CA GLU A 108 -23.09 -7.86 7.76
C GLU A 108 -22.18 -6.64 7.53
N ARG A 109 -22.61 -5.45 7.96
CA ARG A 109 -21.77 -4.24 7.85
C ARG A 109 -20.50 -4.34 8.70
N PHE A 110 -20.61 -4.87 9.92
CA PHE A 110 -19.48 -5.03 10.82
C PHE A 110 -18.45 -6.01 10.23
N SER A 111 -18.92 -7.17 9.76
CA SER A 111 -18.10 -8.19 9.11
C SER A 111 -17.41 -7.65 7.86
N ALA A 112 -18.11 -6.87 7.03
CA ALA A 112 -17.51 -6.24 5.85
C ALA A 112 -16.32 -5.32 6.21
N VAL A 113 -16.44 -4.53 7.29
CA VAL A 113 -15.34 -3.67 7.76
C VAL A 113 -14.18 -4.49 8.33
N VAL A 114 -14.47 -5.56 9.08
CA VAL A 114 -13.42 -6.46 9.61
C VAL A 114 -12.67 -7.14 8.47
N ILE A 115 -13.37 -7.65 7.45
CA ILE A 115 -12.77 -8.27 6.26
C ILE A 115 -11.90 -7.25 5.50
N GLU A 116 -12.36 -6.01 5.33
CA GLU A 116 -11.58 -4.91 4.73
C GLU A 116 -10.27 -4.70 5.52
N LEU A 117 -10.34 -4.63 6.85
CA LEU A 117 -9.17 -4.46 7.72
C LEU A 117 -8.21 -5.65 7.68
N THR A 118 -8.72 -6.87 7.69
CA THR A 118 -7.91 -8.09 7.56
C THR A 118 -7.20 -8.16 6.21
N SER A 119 -7.85 -7.75 5.12
CA SER A 119 -7.21 -7.66 3.81
C SER A 119 -6.06 -6.63 3.76
N LEU A 120 -6.07 -5.65 4.67
CA LEU A 120 -5.04 -4.63 4.85
C LEU A 120 -4.01 -5.01 5.92
N GLY A 121 -4.04 -6.25 6.43
CA GLY A 121 -3.05 -6.78 7.38
C GLY A 121 -3.35 -6.49 8.85
N LYS A 122 -4.58 -6.06 9.20
CA LYS A 122 -5.00 -5.94 10.61
C LYS A 122 -5.73 -7.19 11.08
N GLU A 123 -5.22 -7.79 12.14
CA GLU A 123 -5.85 -8.92 12.82
C GLU A 123 -6.51 -8.46 14.12
N TYR A 124 -7.66 -9.04 14.43
CA TYR A 124 -8.37 -8.84 15.68
C TYR A 124 -8.70 -10.20 16.29
N SER A 125 -8.53 -10.34 17.60
CA SER A 125 -9.01 -11.50 18.32
C SER A 125 -10.54 -11.49 18.42
N ASN A 126 -11.16 -12.68 18.55
CA ASN A 126 -12.60 -12.81 18.77
C ASN A 126 -13.08 -11.96 19.94
N ARG A 127 -12.27 -11.87 21.01
CA ARG A 127 -12.56 -11.03 22.19
C ARG A 127 -12.61 -9.54 21.85
N GLU A 128 -11.68 -9.04 21.03
CA GLU A 128 -11.68 -7.63 20.60
C GLU A 128 -12.90 -7.30 19.75
N LEU A 129 -13.23 -8.18 18.81
CA LEU A 129 -14.43 -8.04 17.96
C LEU A 129 -15.71 -8.06 18.80
N ALA A 130 -15.84 -9.01 19.73
CA ALA A 130 -16.98 -9.11 20.63
C ALA A 130 -17.12 -7.85 21.50
N LEU A 131 -16.02 -7.35 22.07
CA LEU A 131 -16.01 -6.09 22.83
C LEU A 131 -16.36 -4.88 21.95
N LYS A 132 -16.01 -4.90 20.66
CA LYS A 132 -16.39 -3.85 19.74
C LYS A 132 -17.88 -3.87 19.45
N VAL A 133 -18.44 -5.03 19.11
CA VAL A 133 -19.88 -5.22 18.90
C VAL A 133 -20.66 -4.76 20.13
N MET A 134 -20.28 -5.21 21.33
CA MET A 134 -20.96 -4.80 22.57
C MET A 134 -20.98 -3.27 22.81
N ARG A 135 -19.96 -2.54 22.35
CA ARG A 135 -19.91 -1.06 22.44
C ARG A 135 -20.66 -0.36 21.31
N ALA A 136 -20.92 -1.06 20.21
CA ALA A 136 -21.60 -0.54 19.03
C ALA A 136 -23.12 -0.71 19.12
N LEU A 137 -23.61 -1.62 19.97
CA LEU A 137 -25.04 -1.86 20.17
C LEU A 137 -25.73 -0.69 20.93
N PRO A 138 -27.04 -0.49 20.74
CA PRO A 138 -27.82 0.53 21.47
C PRO A 138 -27.95 0.20 22.95
N ARG A 139 -28.27 1.21 23.77
CA ARG A 139 -28.41 1.08 25.23
C ARG A 139 -29.42 0.03 25.69
N GLU A 140 -30.40 -0.27 24.86
CA GLU A 140 -31.38 -1.34 25.10
C GLU A 140 -30.72 -2.71 25.32
N TRP A 141 -29.50 -2.89 24.82
CA TRP A 141 -28.71 -4.11 24.96
C TRP A 141 -27.77 -4.07 26.18
N ASP A 142 -27.67 -2.95 26.90
CA ASP A 142 -26.67 -2.73 27.96
C ASP A 142 -26.72 -3.78 29.07
N VAL A 143 -27.92 -4.18 29.50
CA VAL A 143 -28.07 -5.21 30.55
C VAL A 143 -27.48 -6.55 30.11
N LYS A 144 -27.68 -6.91 28.83
CA LYS A 144 -27.18 -8.17 28.26
C LYS A 144 -25.69 -8.10 27.96
N THR A 145 -25.19 -6.97 27.46
CA THR A 145 -23.76 -6.78 27.16
C THR A 145 -22.92 -6.63 28.43
N MET A 146 -23.44 -6.03 29.50
CA MET A 146 -22.79 -5.96 30.82
C MET A 146 -22.57 -7.35 31.41
N ALA A 147 -23.62 -8.18 31.45
CA ALA A 147 -23.52 -9.55 31.94
C ALA A 147 -22.53 -10.41 31.11
N MET A 148 -22.47 -10.21 29.79
CA MET A 148 -21.51 -10.90 28.92
C MET A 148 -20.06 -10.41 29.10
N ARG A 149 -19.85 -9.13 29.44
CA ARG A 149 -18.51 -8.57 29.71
C ARG A 149 -17.91 -9.12 31.01
N GLU A 150 -18.74 -9.40 32.00
CA GLU A 150 -18.34 -9.93 33.30
C GLU A 150 -18.02 -11.44 33.26
N SER A 151 -18.47 -12.15 32.22
CA SER A 151 -18.16 -13.57 32.04
C SER A 151 -16.77 -13.78 31.42
N LYS A 152 -16.01 -14.77 31.90
CA LYS A 152 -14.63 -15.04 31.47
C LYS A 152 -14.52 -15.80 30.13
N ASP A 153 -15.63 -16.10 29.46
CA ASP A 153 -15.69 -17.07 28.36
C ASP A 153 -15.63 -16.47 26.95
N LEU A 154 -15.30 -15.18 26.80
CA LEU A 154 -15.24 -14.52 25.49
C LEU A 154 -14.14 -15.04 24.54
N ASN A 155 -13.28 -15.96 24.99
CA ASN A 155 -12.25 -16.62 24.17
C ASN A 155 -12.72 -18.00 23.63
N LYS A 156 -13.96 -18.42 23.91
CA LYS A 156 -14.50 -19.75 23.55
C LYS A 156 -15.63 -19.72 22.51
N VAL A 157 -15.87 -18.56 21.88
CA VAL A 157 -16.87 -18.41 20.80
C VAL A 157 -16.17 -18.31 19.46
#